data_AF-G4ZS29-F1
#
_entry.id   AF-G4ZS29-F1
#
_cell.length_a   1.000
_cell.length_b   1.000
_cell.length_c   1.000
_cell.angle_alpha   90.00
_cell.angle_beta   90.00
_cell.angle_gamma   90.00
#
_symmetry.space_group_name_H-M   'P 1'
#
loop_
_entity.id
_entity.type
_entity.pdbx_description
1 polymer ?
#
loop_
_entity_poly.entity_id
_entity_poly.type
_entity_poly.pdbx_seq_one_letter_code
_entity_poly.pdbx_strand_id
1 'polypeptide(L)'
;MNLVKPISSDHDLIALAKKLNVHIDHIYESSEIKKPLPRKGSFLILLRKPSQDIGHWTGKYGISKYNENQTQSAHGSYCGIWSLLWLYAKQNNRMDLFNKFKDLNIFVAD
;
A
#
# COMPACT_ATOMS: atom_id res chain seq x y z
N MET A 1 18.94 9.34 -9.67
CA MET A 1 17.85 9.59 -8.70
C MET A 1 17.10 8.27 -8.49
N ASN A 2 17.64 7.37 -7.66
CA ASN A 2 17.08 6.03 -7.41
C ASN A 2 16.24 6.01 -6.13
N LEU A 3 15.38 7.02 -5.93
CA LEU A 3 14.67 7.20 -4.65
C LEU A 3 13.47 6.25 -4.51
N VAL A 4 13.01 5.64 -5.61
CA VAL A 4 11.79 4.85 -5.66
C VAL A 4 12.01 3.65 -6.57
N LYS A 5 12.21 2.47 -5.99
CA LYS A 5 12.32 1.20 -6.73
C LYS A 5 10.90 0.67 -7.01
N PRO A 6 10.59 0.23 -8.25
CA PRO A 6 9.26 -0.29 -8.57
C PRO A 6 8.85 -1.43 -7.65
N ILE A 7 9.62 -2.52 -7.65
CA ILE A 7 9.41 -3.67 -6.76
C ILE A 7 10.13 -3.38 -5.44
N SER A 8 9.36 -3.05 -4.41
CA SER A 8 9.88 -2.72 -3.08
C SER A 8 9.91 -3.94 -2.15
N SER A 9 11.01 -4.12 -1.42
CA SER A 9 11.08 -4.99 -0.25
C SER A 9 10.44 -4.32 0.98
N ASP A 10 10.21 -5.08 2.05
CA ASP A 10 9.83 -4.52 3.35
C ASP A 10 10.85 -3.49 3.87
N HIS A 11 12.16 -3.76 3.71
CA HIS A 11 13.23 -2.82 4.05
C HIS A 11 13.12 -1.49 3.29
N ASP A 12 12.84 -1.55 1.98
CA ASP A 12 12.64 -0.35 1.16
C ASP A 12 11.43 0.47 1.66
N LEU A 13 10.32 -0.20 1.98
CA LEU A 13 9.10 0.44 2.45
C LEU A 13 9.26 1.03 3.86
N ILE A 14 9.96 0.35 4.76
CA ILE A 14 10.30 0.88 6.09
C ILE A 14 11.17 2.13 5.97
N ALA A 15 12.20 2.08 5.12
CA ALA A 15 13.09 3.22 4.91
C ALA A 15 12.33 4.42 4.33
N LEU A 16 11.43 4.19 3.38
CA LEU A 16 10.60 5.24 2.80
C LEU A 16 9.59 5.79 3.82
N ALA A 17 8.93 4.92 4.60
CA ALA A 17 7.99 5.31 5.63
C ALA A 17 8.62 6.25 6.66
N LYS A 18 9.85 5.95 7.11
CA LYS A 18 10.62 6.83 8.01
C LYS A 18 10.87 8.21 7.41
N LYS A 19 11.23 8.29 6.13
CA LYS A 19 11.47 9.57 5.43
C LYS A 19 10.19 10.40 5.27
N LEU A 20 9.05 9.73 5.08
CA LEU A 20 7.74 10.37 4.88
C LEU A 20 6.98 10.60 6.20
N ASN A 21 7.56 10.22 7.35
CA ASN A 21 6.89 10.22 8.65
C ASN A 21 5.56 9.45 8.63
N VAL A 22 5.55 8.29 7.99
CA VAL A 22 4.41 7.35 7.98
C VAL A 22 4.62 6.32 9.09
N HIS A 23 3.67 6.23 10.01
CA HIS A 23 3.69 5.24 11.07
C HIS A 23 3.25 3.87 10.53
N ILE A 24 3.97 2.80 10.89
CA ILE A 24 3.61 1.42 10.58
C ILE A 24 3.72 0.62 11.86
N ASP A 25 2.60 0.10 12.35
CA ASP A 25 2.55 -0.72 13.56
C ASP A 25 3.10 -2.13 13.30
N HIS A 26 2.80 -2.69 12.13
CA HIS A 26 3.32 -4.00 11.75
C HIS A 26 3.36 -4.21 10.24
N ILE A 27 4.27 -5.07 9.80
CA ILE A 27 4.33 -5.59 8.44
C ILE A 27 4.05 -7.09 8.52
N TYR A 28 3.12 -7.57 7.71
CA TYR A 28 2.78 -8.99 7.63
C TYR A 28 3.05 -9.53 6.23
N GLU A 29 3.50 -10.75 6.13
CA GLU A 29 3.19 -11.61 5.00
C GLU A 29 1.81 -12.24 5.23
N SER A 30 1.01 -12.38 4.18
CA SER A 30 -0.38 -12.85 4.26
C SER A 30 -0.56 -14.17 5.02
N SER A 31 0.39 -15.10 4.96
CA SER A 31 0.32 -16.37 5.70
C SER A 31 0.55 -16.21 7.21
N GLU A 32 1.15 -15.13 7.67
CA GLU A 32 1.38 -14.83 9.09
C GLU A 32 0.09 -14.39 9.80
N ILE A 33 -0.91 -13.93 9.04
CA ILE A 33 -2.19 -13.47 9.56
C ILE A 33 -3.08 -14.67 9.88
N LYS A 34 -2.97 -15.19 11.12
CA LYS A 34 -3.79 -16.32 11.62
C LYS A 34 -5.08 -15.91 12.32
N LYS A 35 -5.23 -14.61 12.62
CA LYS A 35 -6.39 -14.02 13.31
C LYS A 35 -6.70 -12.67 12.66
N PRO A 36 -7.94 -12.16 12.79
CA PRO A 36 -8.26 -10.81 12.32
C PRO A 36 -7.28 -9.77 12.88
N LEU A 37 -6.86 -8.84 12.02
CA LEU A 37 -5.99 -7.74 12.41
C LEU A 37 -6.67 -6.85 13.46
N PRO A 38 -5.89 -6.17 14.32
CA PRO A 38 -6.43 -5.20 15.27
C PRO A 38 -7.27 -4.13 14.57
N ARG A 39 -8.37 -3.70 15.24
CA ARG A 39 -9.28 -2.65 14.72
C ARG A 39 -8.63 -1.27 14.58
N LYS A 40 -7.51 -1.04 15.27
CA LYS A 40 -6.72 0.19 15.22
C LYS A 40 -5.31 -0.17 14.78
N GLY A 41 -4.68 0.73 14.04
CA GLY A 41 -3.29 0.59 13.60
C GLY A 41 -3.12 0.79 12.09
N SER A 42 -1.86 0.82 11.68
CA SER A 42 -1.37 1.01 10.32
C SER A 42 -0.52 -0.18 9.95
N PHE A 43 -0.93 -0.94 8.94
CA PHE A 43 -0.31 -2.20 8.56
C PHE A 43 0.06 -2.18 7.09
N LEU A 44 1.22 -2.75 6.77
CA LEU A 44 1.54 -3.19 5.41
C LEU A 44 1.43 -4.70 5.35
N ILE A 45 0.83 -5.21 4.28
CA ILE A 45 0.62 -6.64 4.10
C ILE A 45 1.15 -7.04 2.73
N LEU A 46 2.06 -7.98 2.70
CA LEU A 46 2.53 -8.64 1.49
C LEU A 46 1.61 -9.81 1.18
N LEU A 47 0.79 -9.67 0.15
CA LEU A 47 -0.05 -10.72 -0.40
C LEU A 47 0.79 -11.55 -1.37
N ARG A 48 1.04 -12.82 -1.03
CA ARG A 48 1.91 -13.68 -1.81
C ARG A 48 1.46 -15.13 -1.69
N LYS A 49 1.50 -15.87 -2.80
CA LYS A 49 1.27 -17.32 -2.72
C LYS A 49 2.49 -18.00 -2.09
N PRO A 50 2.33 -19.18 -1.48
CA PRO A 50 3.47 -20.00 -1.06
C PRO A 50 4.47 -20.17 -2.23
N SER A 51 5.76 -20.05 -1.91
CA SER A 51 6.87 -20.23 -2.87
C SER A 51 7.00 -19.19 -3.99
N GLN A 52 6.31 -18.04 -3.91
CA GLN A 52 6.60 -16.92 -4.79
C GLN A 52 7.60 -15.95 -4.13
N ASP A 53 8.54 -15.42 -4.91
CA ASP A 53 9.48 -14.40 -4.43
C ASP A 53 8.82 -13.02 -4.41
N ILE A 54 8.06 -12.68 -5.45
CA ILE A 54 7.39 -11.40 -5.63
C ILE A 54 5.90 -11.54 -5.28
N GLY A 55 5.40 -10.60 -4.48
CA GLY A 55 3.98 -10.50 -4.12
C GLY A 55 3.41 -9.12 -4.41
N HIS A 56 2.23 -8.85 -3.86
CA HIS A 56 1.53 -7.59 -3.95
C HIS A 56 1.41 -6.94 -2.57
N TRP A 57 1.84 -5.70 -2.43
CA TRP A 57 1.70 -4.95 -1.19
C TRP A 57 0.34 -4.26 -1.10
N THR A 58 -0.27 -4.34 0.09
CA THR A 58 -1.47 -3.57 0.43
C THR A 58 -1.31 -2.87 1.78
N GLY A 59 -1.85 -1.65 1.90
CA GLY A 59 -1.90 -0.89 3.13
C GLY A 59 -3.26 -1.01 3.82
N LYS A 60 -3.27 -1.14 5.14
CA LYS A 60 -4.49 -1.19 5.95
C LYS A 60 -4.41 -0.20 7.12
N TYR A 61 -5.43 0.64 7.29
CA TYR A 61 -5.49 1.62 8.37
C TYR A 61 -6.77 1.45 9.20
N GLY A 62 -6.66 0.80 10.36
CA GLY A 62 -7.76 0.48 11.26
C GLY A 62 -8.95 -0.17 10.54
N ILE A 63 -10.18 0.19 10.95
CA ILE A 63 -11.42 -0.25 10.28
C ILE A 63 -11.77 0.55 9.02
N SER A 64 -10.86 1.36 8.48
CA SER A 64 -11.15 2.21 7.32
C SER A 64 -11.57 1.37 6.11
N LYS A 65 -12.48 1.96 5.32
CA LYS A 65 -12.83 1.47 3.98
C LYS A 65 -11.59 1.41 3.08
N TYR A 66 -11.62 0.50 2.13
CA TYR A 66 -10.59 0.37 1.09
C TYR A 66 -10.58 1.59 0.16
N ASN A 67 -9.52 1.73 -0.63
CA ASN A 67 -9.48 2.73 -1.70
C ASN A 67 -10.34 2.25 -2.87
N GLU A 68 -11.35 3.03 -3.27
CA GLU A 68 -12.24 2.68 -4.37
C GLU A 68 -11.61 2.97 -5.75
N ASN A 69 -10.58 3.83 -5.79
CA ASN A 69 -9.90 4.20 -7.02
C ASN A 69 -8.72 3.26 -7.29
N GLN A 70 -8.61 2.77 -8.53
CA GLN A 70 -7.42 2.05 -8.98
C GLN A 70 -6.40 3.08 -9.52
N THR A 71 -5.39 3.41 -8.73
CA THR A 71 -4.35 4.39 -9.14
C THR A 71 -3.13 3.76 -9.82
N GLN A 72 -3.07 2.43 -9.86
CA GLN A 72 -1.98 1.68 -10.49
C GLN A 72 -2.55 0.70 -11.52
N SER A 73 -1.92 0.62 -12.69
CA SER A 73 -2.24 -0.41 -13.69
C SER A 73 -2.09 -1.82 -13.10
N ALA A 74 -2.88 -2.77 -13.61
CA ALA A 74 -2.77 -4.19 -13.26
C ALA A 74 -1.37 -4.78 -13.53
N HIS A 75 -0.60 -4.15 -14.44
CA HIS A 75 0.78 -4.54 -14.77
C HIS A 75 1.86 -3.67 -14.10
N GLY A 76 1.46 -2.69 -13.27
CA GLY A 76 2.41 -1.86 -12.54
C GLY A 76 3.12 -2.62 -11.42
N SER A 77 4.30 -2.14 -11.01
CA SER A 77 5.06 -2.77 -9.93
C SER A 77 5.10 -1.97 -8.63
N TYR A 78 4.56 -0.74 -8.60
CA TYR A 78 4.73 0.23 -7.52
C TYR A 78 3.76 0.09 -6.33
N CYS A 79 3.15 -1.08 -6.13
CA CYS A 79 2.03 -1.28 -5.19
C CYS A 79 2.40 -0.94 -3.74
N GLY A 80 3.64 -1.19 -3.33
CA GLY A 80 4.13 -0.83 -2.00
C GLY A 80 4.19 0.67 -1.76
N ILE A 81 4.60 1.44 -2.77
CA ILE A 81 4.70 2.90 -2.67
C ILE A 81 3.31 3.54 -2.69
N TRP A 82 2.40 3.03 -3.52
CA TRP A 82 0.99 3.45 -3.49
C TRP A 82 0.33 3.15 -2.15
N SER A 83 0.62 1.99 -1.56
CA SER A 83 0.15 1.63 -0.22
C SER A 83 0.68 2.58 0.84
N LEU A 84 1.95 2.98 0.79
CA LEU A 84 2.53 3.97 1.69
C LEU A 84 1.92 5.36 1.53
N LEU A 85 1.71 5.82 0.29
CA LEU A 85 1.04 7.10 0.03
C LEU A 85 -0.40 7.09 0.58
N TRP A 86 -1.10 5.97 0.46
CA TRP A 86 -2.44 5.83 1.02
C TRP A 86 -2.42 5.85 2.55
N LEU A 87 -1.48 5.14 3.19
CA LEU A 87 -1.31 5.19 4.65
C LEU A 87 -0.97 6.60 5.14
N TYR A 88 -0.05 7.29 4.47
CA TYR A 88 0.25 8.70 4.74
C TYR A 88 -1.02 9.56 4.68
N ALA A 89 -1.78 9.46 3.59
CA ALA A 89 -3.00 10.23 3.40
C ALA A 89 -4.05 9.93 4.49
N LYS A 90 -4.22 8.67 4.88
CA LYS A 90 -5.14 8.29 5.96
C LYS A 90 -4.69 8.84 7.31
N GLN A 91 -3.41 8.72 7.66
CA GLN A 91 -2.88 9.20 8.94
C GLN A 91 -2.94 10.73 9.09
N ASN A 92 -2.81 11.46 7.98
CA ASN A 92 -2.76 12.91 7.97
C ASN A 92 -4.08 13.58 7.55
N ASN A 93 -5.15 12.80 7.36
CA ASN A 93 -6.43 13.29 6.81
C ASN A 93 -6.27 14.03 5.46
N ARG A 94 -5.41 13.50 4.58
CA ARG A 94 -5.04 14.04 3.27
C ARG A 94 -5.46 13.16 2.10
N MET A 95 -6.64 12.55 2.18
CA MET A 95 -7.18 11.76 1.06
C MET A 95 -7.45 12.60 -0.19
N ASP A 96 -7.52 13.94 -0.07
CA ASP A 96 -7.57 14.88 -1.18
C ASP A 96 -6.40 14.72 -2.17
N LEU A 97 -5.25 14.20 -1.71
CA LEU A 97 -4.12 13.90 -2.59
C LEU A 97 -4.50 12.91 -3.70
N PHE A 98 -5.43 11.99 -3.42
CA PHE A 98 -5.86 10.99 -4.39
C PHE A 98 -6.78 11.52 -5.47
N ASN A 99 -7.41 12.69 -5.26
CA ASN A 99 -8.27 13.34 -6.26
C ASN A 99 -7.47 13.82 -7.48
N LYS A 100 -6.14 13.91 -7.36
CA LYS A 100 -5.24 14.32 -8.46
C LYS A 100 -4.83 13.16 -9.37
N PHE A 101 -5.07 11.92 -8.95
CA PHE A 101 -4.71 10.75 -9.76
C PHE A 101 -5.91 10.31 -10.59
N LYS A 102 -5.62 9.89 -11.82
CA LYS A 102 -6.61 9.27 -12.68
C LYS A 102 -7.05 7.94 -12.05
N ASP A 103 -8.35 7.74 -11.91
CA ASP A 103 -8.90 6.43 -11.59
C ASP A 103 -8.89 5.55 -12.84
N LEU A 104 -8.15 4.46 -12.77
CA LEU A 104 -8.00 3.49 -13.86
C LEU A 104 -9.14 2.47 -13.90
N ASN A 105 -10.05 2.46 -12.91
CA ASN A 105 -11.28 1.68 -12.97
C ASN A 105 -12.31 2.27 -13.92
N ILE A 106 -12.21 3.57 -14.24
CA ILE A 106 -13.11 4.21 -15.18
C ILE A 106 -12.74 3.71 -16.57
N PHE A 107 -13.56 2.79 -17.09
CA PHE A 107 -13.50 2.29 -18.46
C PHE A 107 -13.22 3.44 -19.43
N VAL A 108 -12.08 3.39 -20.12
CA VAL A 108 -11.95 4.09 -21.40
C VAL A 108 -12.59 3.15 -22.39
N ALA A 109 -13.85 3.39 -22.73
CA ALA A 109 -14.40 2.82 -23.95
C ALA A 109 -13.56 3.39 -25.11
N ASP A 110 -13.01 2.52 -25.94
CA ASP A 110 -12.45 2.89 -27.24
C ASP A 110 -13.54 3.49 -28.15
#